data_AF-A0A4Q1ZSP9-F1
#
_entry.id   AF-A0A4Q1ZSP9-F1
#
_cell.length_a   1.000
_cell.length_b   1.000
_cell.length_c   1.000
_cell.angle_alpha   90.00
_cell.angle_beta   90.00
_cell.angle_gamma   90.00
#
_symmetry.space_group_name_H-M   'P 1'
#
loop_
_entity.id
_entity.type
_entity.pdbx_description
1 polymer ?
#
loop_
_entity_poly.entity_id
_entity_poly.type
_entity_poly.pdbx_seq_one_letter_code
_entity_poly.pdbx_strand_id
1 'polypeptide(L)'
;MIYKDVHNLSRYIGDNLDRSVDMIFNAYGLQVSKRHVKRVAGYIVETARLLDINEEKAKVAALLHDIGGIVPCKERIDYCELHGIKLCEEERELPLIIHQKISKHIAHTQFKIKHSVSVMLSHT
;
A
#
# COMPACT_ATOMS: atom_id res chain seq x y z
N MET A 1 -16.63 5.59 -13.35
CA MET A 1 -15.57 5.82 -14.35
C MET A 1 -14.17 5.97 -13.70
N ILE A 2 -13.83 5.17 -12.66
CA ILE A 2 -12.60 5.37 -11.86
C ILE A 2 -11.57 4.24 -12.05
N TYR A 3 -11.87 3.23 -12.87
CA TYR A 3 -10.96 2.11 -13.12
C TYR A 3 -9.67 2.47 -13.89
N LYS A 4 -9.63 3.61 -14.59
CA LYS A 4 -8.56 3.88 -15.58
C LYS A 4 -7.23 4.37 -14.99
N ASP A 5 -7.18 4.86 -13.76
CA ASP A 5 -5.96 5.51 -13.25
C ASP A 5 -5.02 4.60 -12.45
N VAL A 6 -5.52 3.55 -11.80
CA VAL A 6 -4.66 2.60 -11.04
C VAL A 6 -3.75 1.81 -11.98
N HIS A 7 -4.16 1.62 -13.24
CA HIS A 7 -3.37 0.92 -14.25
C HIS A 7 -2.14 1.70 -14.74
N ASN A 8 -2.00 2.97 -14.38
CA ASN A 8 -0.87 3.79 -14.82
C ASN A 8 -0.16 4.43 -13.62
N LEU A 9 0.08 3.64 -12.57
CA LEU A 9 0.92 4.02 -11.43
C LEU A 9 2.39 4.17 -11.81
N SER A 10 2.84 3.50 -12.89
CA SER A 10 4.23 3.54 -13.38
C SER A 10 4.73 4.97 -13.62
N ARG A 11 3.85 5.90 -14.04
CA ARG A 11 4.20 7.31 -14.24
C ARG A 11 4.62 8.06 -12.96
N TYR A 12 4.27 7.53 -11.79
CA TYR A 12 4.60 8.12 -10.48
C TYR A 12 5.75 7.39 -9.78
N ILE A 13 6.22 6.27 -10.32
CA ILE A 13 7.26 5.43 -9.70
C ILE A 13 8.61 5.81 -10.30
N GLY A 14 9.53 6.20 -9.45
CA GLY A 14 10.94 6.45 -9.79
C GLY A 14 11.88 5.88 -8.73
N ASP A 15 13.15 6.30 -8.77
CA ASP A 15 14.22 5.72 -7.93
C ASP A 15 14.03 5.98 -6.42
N ASN A 16 13.20 6.95 -6.06
CA ASN A 16 12.92 7.28 -4.66
C ASN A 16 11.49 6.85 -4.29
N LEU A 17 11.40 5.81 -3.45
CA LEU A 17 10.12 5.26 -2.99
C LEU A 17 9.26 6.29 -2.26
N ASP A 18 9.86 7.04 -1.35
CA ASP A 18 9.17 8.02 -0.51
C ASP A 18 8.51 9.12 -1.37
N ARG A 19 9.24 9.62 -2.37
CA ARG A 19 8.72 10.56 -3.37
C ARG A 19 7.63 9.93 -4.25
N SER A 20 7.81 8.67 -4.64
CA SER A 20 6.83 7.94 -5.47
C SER A 20 5.49 7.79 -4.74
N VAL A 21 5.54 7.42 -3.45
CA VAL A 21 4.37 7.31 -2.58
C VAL A 21 3.69 8.67 -2.40
N ASP A 22 4.46 9.74 -2.17
CA ASP A 22 3.92 11.10 -2.07
C ASP A 22 3.22 11.53 -3.37
N MET A 23 3.82 11.26 -4.54
CA MET A 23 3.24 11.57 -5.85
C MET A 23 1.93 10.82 -6.08
N ILE A 24 1.88 9.53 -5.73
CA ILE A 24 0.66 8.71 -5.84
C ILE A 24 -0.44 9.27 -4.94
N PHE A 25 -0.20 9.42 -3.64
CA PHE A 25 -1.25 9.92 -2.74
C PHE A 25 -1.74 11.33 -3.12
N ASN A 26 -0.84 12.20 -3.62
CA ASN A 26 -1.24 13.51 -4.11
C ASN A 26 -2.14 13.41 -5.35
N ALA A 27 -1.81 12.55 -6.32
CA ALA A 27 -2.59 12.36 -7.53
C ALA A 27 -4.01 11.84 -7.25
N TYR A 28 -4.19 11.08 -6.17
CA TYR A 28 -5.49 10.54 -5.74
C TYR A 28 -6.18 11.39 -4.66
N GLY A 29 -5.63 12.54 -4.28
CA GLY A 29 -6.24 13.44 -3.28
C GLY A 29 -6.20 12.92 -1.83
N LEU A 30 -5.40 11.90 -1.54
CA LEU A 30 -5.37 11.18 -0.26
C LEU A 30 -4.36 11.78 0.74
N GLN A 31 -4.52 13.08 1.03
CA GLN A 31 -3.59 13.83 1.88
C GLN A 31 -3.51 13.30 3.32
N VAL A 32 -4.62 12.76 3.85
CA VAL A 32 -4.66 12.17 5.20
C VAL A 32 -3.84 10.88 5.24
N SER A 33 -4.07 9.96 4.30
CA SER A 33 -3.30 8.71 4.18
C SER A 33 -1.82 8.99 3.96
N LYS A 34 -1.46 9.96 3.12
CA LYS A 34 -0.07 10.41 2.94
C LYS A 34 0.58 10.79 4.28
N ARG A 35 -0.04 11.67 5.06
CA ARG A 35 0.51 12.09 6.37
C ARG A 35 0.63 10.91 7.33
N HIS A 36 -0.36 10.02 7.31
CA HIS A 36 -0.37 8.82 8.15
C HIS A 36 0.81 7.90 7.84
N VAL A 37 1.00 7.50 6.56
CA VAL A 37 2.10 6.60 6.20
C VAL A 37 3.48 7.19 6.50
N LYS A 38 3.66 8.51 6.33
CA LYS A 38 4.93 9.20 6.63
C LYS A 38 5.23 9.18 8.13
N ARG A 39 4.22 9.43 8.96
CA ARG A 39 4.36 9.36 10.43
C ARG A 39 4.68 7.93 10.88
N VAL A 40 3.94 6.94 10.38
CA VAL A 40 4.17 5.52 10.69
C VAL A 40 5.58 5.09 10.26
N ALA A 41 6.02 5.49 9.06
CA ALA A 41 7.37 5.19 8.59
C ALA A 41 8.46 5.77 9.49
N GLY A 42 8.29 6.99 10.01
CA GLY A 42 9.22 7.58 10.98
C GLY A 42 9.33 6.74 12.25
N TYR A 43 8.18 6.41 12.86
CA TYR A 43 8.13 5.59 14.08
C TYR A 43 8.70 4.18 13.89
N ILE A 44 8.37 3.54 12.76
CA ILE A 44 8.84 2.19 12.44
C ILE A 44 10.35 2.17 12.21
N VAL A 45 10.93 3.19 11.57
CA VAL A 45 12.39 3.30 11.40
C VAL A 45 13.09 3.46 12.75
N GLU A 46 12.57 4.32 13.62
CA GLU A 46 13.13 4.50 14.97
C GLU A 46 13.05 3.20 15.77
N THR A 47 11.91 2.52 15.74
CA THR A 47 11.71 1.23 16.41
C THR A 47 12.63 0.15 15.83
N ALA A 48 12.77 0.08 14.51
CA ALA A 48 13.65 -0.89 13.85
C ALA A 48 15.11 -0.70 14.27
N ARG A 49 15.57 0.55 14.39
CA ARG A 49 16.92 0.87 14.89
C ARG A 49 17.13 0.39 16.32
N LEU A 50 16.16 0.61 17.20
CA LEU A 50 16.24 0.19 18.61
C LEU A 50 16.29 -1.33 18.76
N LEU A 51 15.67 -2.06 17.84
CA LEU A 51 15.57 -3.52 17.86
C LEU A 51 16.59 -4.24 16.95
N ASP A 52 17.53 -3.50 16.36
CA ASP A 52 18.51 -4.03 15.37
C ASP A 52 17.84 -4.78 14.20
N ILE A 53 16.68 -4.27 13.77
CA ILE A 53 15.95 -4.74 12.58
C ILE A 53 16.36 -3.88 11.38
N ASN A 54 16.34 -4.46 10.18
CA ASN A 54 16.65 -3.74 8.95
C ASN A 54 15.71 -2.53 8.72
N GLU A 55 16.23 -1.32 8.96
CA GLU A 55 15.50 -0.05 8.87
C GLU A 55 14.89 0.20 7.48
N GLU A 56 15.62 -0.15 6.41
CA GLU A 56 15.17 0.08 5.04
C GLU A 56 13.93 -0.77 4.71
N LYS A 57 13.97 -2.07 5.02
CA LYS A 57 12.82 -2.98 4.82
C LYS A 57 11.62 -2.53 5.64
N ALA A 58 11.84 -2.11 6.87
CA ALA A 58 10.79 -1.62 7.76
C ALA A 58 10.14 -0.33 7.21
N LYS A 59 10.96 0.60 6.71
CA LYS A 59 10.48 1.83 6.05
C LYS A 59 9.66 1.54 4.81
N VAL A 60 10.12 0.62 3.95
CA VAL A 60 9.40 0.23 2.72
C VAL A 60 8.03 -0.34 3.06
N ALA A 61 7.94 -1.23 4.05
CA ALA A 61 6.65 -1.74 4.53
C ALA A 61 5.74 -0.60 5.01
N ALA A 62 6.27 0.25 5.88
CA ALA A 62 5.49 1.32 6.49
C ALA A 62 5.00 2.36 5.48
N LEU A 63 5.73 2.64 4.39
CA LEU A 63 5.29 3.55 3.35
C LEU A 63 4.21 2.94 2.44
N LEU A 64 4.23 1.63 2.23
CA LEU A 64 3.34 0.94 1.28
C LEU A 64 2.11 0.29 1.92
N HIS A 65 2.03 0.19 3.26
CA HIS A 65 0.95 -0.53 3.94
C HIS A 65 -0.47 -0.09 3.54
N ASP A 66 -0.66 1.21 3.29
CA ASP A 66 -1.95 1.81 2.96
C ASP A 66 -2.08 2.20 1.48
N ILE A 67 -1.14 1.82 0.62
CA ILE A 67 -1.15 2.26 -0.79
C ILE A 67 -2.38 1.73 -1.55
N GLY A 68 -2.94 0.59 -1.14
CA GLY A 68 -4.20 0.06 -1.66
C GLY A 68 -5.42 0.93 -1.35
N GLY A 69 -5.28 1.92 -0.46
CA GLY A 69 -6.29 2.95 -0.21
C GLY A 69 -6.61 3.82 -1.43
N ILE A 70 -5.77 3.83 -2.46
CA ILE A 70 -6.07 4.50 -3.76
C ILE A 70 -7.26 3.87 -4.49
N VAL A 71 -7.60 2.61 -4.18
CA VAL A 71 -8.78 1.94 -4.72
C VAL A 71 -10.00 2.28 -3.83
N PRO A 72 -11.01 2.99 -4.36
CA PRO A 72 -12.21 3.34 -3.60
C PRO A 72 -12.88 2.10 -3.02
N CYS A 73 -13.41 2.20 -1.79
CA CYS A 73 -13.98 1.06 -1.05
C CYS A 73 -14.97 0.21 -1.88
N LYS A 74 -15.86 0.89 -2.62
CA LYS A 74 -16.86 0.28 -3.50
C LYS A 74 -16.29 -0.50 -4.69
N GLU A 75 -15.03 -0.28 -5.06
CA GLU A 75 -14.35 -0.88 -6.23
C GLU A 75 -13.34 -1.94 -5.83
N ARG A 76 -13.15 -2.19 -4.52
CA ARG A 76 -12.11 -3.09 -4.01
C ARG A 76 -12.37 -4.55 -4.32
N ILE A 77 -13.64 -4.97 -4.29
CA ILE A 77 -14.03 -6.33 -4.66
C ILE A 77 -13.72 -6.55 -6.14
N ASP A 78 -14.24 -5.68 -7.02
CA ASP A 78 -13.99 -5.74 -8.46
C ASP A 78 -12.49 -5.73 -8.79
N TYR A 79 -11.71 -4.89 -8.11
CA TYR A 79 -10.25 -4.87 -8.24
C TYR A 79 -9.64 -6.23 -7.89
N CYS A 80 -10.04 -6.82 -6.77
CA CYS A 80 -9.52 -8.11 -6.36
C CYS A 80 -9.88 -9.21 -7.36
N GLU A 81 -11.11 -9.23 -7.86
CA GLU A 81 -11.56 -10.21 -8.85
C GLU A 81 -10.80 -10.08 -10.17
N LEU A 82 -10.65 -8.85 -10.69
CA LEU A 82 -9.90 -8.60 -11.92
C LEU A 82 -8.43 -9.05 -11.82
N HIS A 83 -7.83 -8.86 -10.65
CA HIS A 83 -6.42 -9.16 -10.41
C HIS A 83 -6.16 -10.55 -9.81
N GLY A 84 -7.19 -11.40 -9.70
CA GLY A 84 -7.07 -12.77 -9.17
C GLY A 84 -6.71 -12.84 -7.67
N ILE A 85 -6.99 -11.77 -6.91
CA ILE A 85 -6.78 -11.71 -5.46
C ILE A 85 -7.96 -12.41 -4.79
N LYS A 86 -7.68 -13.53 -4.10
CA LYS A 86 -8.71 -14.28 -3.38
C LYS A 86 -9.23 -13.50 -2.17
N LEU A 87 -10.55 -13.38 -2.09
CA LEU A 87 -11.27 -12.82 -0.95
C LEU A 87 -12.05 -13.92 -0.22
N CYS A 88 -12.07 -13.88 1.10
CA CYS A 88 -13.02 -14.66 1.91
C CYS A 88 -14.39 -13.96 1.97
N GLU A 89 -15.37 -14.61 2.57
CA GLU A 89 -16.74 -14.08 2.66
C GLU A 89 -16.78 -12.84 3.55
N GLU A 90 -16.08 -12.84 4.68
CA GLU A 90 -16.01 -11.74 5.64
C GLU A 90 -15.38 -10.48 5.02
N GLU A 91 -14.40 -10.65 4.12
CA GLU A 91 -13.80 -9.53 3.39
C GLU A 91 -14.77 -8.92 2.37
N ARG A 92 -15.66 -9.73 1.80
CA ARG A 92 -16.72 -9.25 0.90
C ARG A 92 -17.80 -8.51 1.67
N GLU A 93 -18.12 -8.95 2.88
CA GLU A 93 -19.04 -8.27 3.80
C GLU A 93 -18.44 -6.99 4.40
N LEU A 94 -17.11 -6.96 4.62
CA LEU A 94 -16.37 -5.83 5.14
C LEU A 94 -15.29 -5.32 4.15
N PRO A 95 -15.68 -4.62 3.05
CA PRO A 95 -14.71 -4.16 2.05
C PRO A 95 -13.65 -3.17 2.57
N LEU A 96 -13.85 -2.62 3.78
CA LEU A 96 -12.91 -1.73 4.42
C LEU A 96 -11.53 -2.37 4.60
N ILE A 97 -11.44 -3.66 4.92
CA ILE A 97 -10.15 -4.35 5.19
C ILE A 97 -9.42 -4.78 3.90
N ILE A 98 -10.11 -4.83 2.75
CA ILE A 98 -9.54 -5.30 1.48
C ILE A 98 -8.32 -4.47 1.02
N HIS A 99 -8.22 -3.20 1.43
CA HIS A 99 -7.10 -2.33 1.04
C HIS A 99 -5.73 -2.96 1.36
N GLN A 100 -5.62 -3.78 2.41
CA GLN A 100 -4.38 -4.44 2.80
C GLN A 100 -3.91 -5.44 1.72
N LYS A 101 -4.83 -6.25 1.17
CA LYS A 101 -4.54 -7.18 0.07
C LYS A 101 -4.19 -6.44 -1.22
N ILE A 102 -4.87 -5.33 -1.48
CA ILE A 102 -4.57 -4.45 -2.62
C ILE A 102 -3.18 -3.82 -2.45
N SER A 103 -2.83 -3.32 -1.26
CA SER A 103 -1.51 -2.78 -0.95
C SER A 103 -0.41 -3.80 -1.24
N LYS A 104 -0.61 -5.04 -0.78
CA LYS A 104 0.30 -6.15 -1.07
C LYS A 104 0.43 -6.40 -2.59
N HIS A 105 -0.68 -6.43 -3.31
CA HIS A 105 -0.66 -6.61 -4.76
C HIS A 105 0.09 -5.49 -5.49
N ILE A 106 -0.15 -4.22 -5.12
CA ILE A 106 0.54 -3.05 -5.70
C ILE A 106 2.04 -3.09 -5.37
N ALA A 107 2.41 -3.37 -4.12
CA ALA A 107 3.81 -3.47 -3.70
C ALA A 107 4.58 -4.53 -4.51
N HIS A 108 3.96 -5.68 -4.78
CA HIS A 108 4.55 -6.73 -5.61
C HIS A 108 4.62 -6.36 -7.09
N THR A 109 3.51 -5.90 -7.66
CA THR A 109 3.40 -5.72 -9.12
C THR A 109 4.06 -4.44 -9.62
N GLN A 110 3.93 -3.34 -8.88
CA GLN A 110 4.40 -2.01 -9.27
C GLN A 110 5.78 -1.70 -8.71
N PHE A 111 6.01 -1.94 -7.42
CA PHE A 111 7.28 -1.62 -6.74
C PHE A 111 8.29 -2.79 -6.72
N LYS A 112 7.93 -3.95 -7.27
CA LYS A 112 8.78 -5.16 -7.34
C LYS A 112 9.31 -5.62 -5.98
N ILE A 113 8.63 -5.28 -4.89
CA ILE A 113 9.00 -5.69 -3.54
C ILE A 113 8.74 -7.19 -3.38
N LYS A 114 9.71 -7.94 -2.85
CA LYS A 114 9.57 -9.40 -2.60
C LYS A 114 8.93 -9.68 -1.24
N HIS A 115 8.40 -10.91 -1.09
CA HIS A 115 7.52 -11.37 0.01
C HIS A 115 7.95 -10.99 1.45
N SER A 116 9.24 -10.75 1.72
CA SER A 116 9.78 -10.45 3.05
C SER A 116 9.19 -9.19 3.71
N VAL A 117 8.67 -8.24 2.93
CA VAL A 117 8.09 -6.98 3.44
C VAL A 117 6.58 -7.12 3.70
N SER A 118 5.94 -8.19 3.20
CA SER A 118 4.48 -8.37 3.25
C SER A 118 3.93 -8.58 4.65
N VAL A 119 4.74 -9.06 5.59
CA VAL A 119 4.27 -9.40 6.96
C VAL A 119 3.87 -8.14 7.74
N MET A 120 4.42 -6.98 7.37
CA MET A 120 4.12 -5.68 7.98
C MET A 120 2.99 -4.91 7.28
N LEU A 121 2.38 -5.45 6.21
CA LEU A 121 1.31 -4.79 5.44
C LEU A 121 -0.12 -5.20 5.89
N SER A 122 -0.22 -6.18 6.79
CA SER A 122 -1.45 -6.57 7.47
C SER A 122 -1.56 -5.77 8.78
N HIS A 123 -2.50 -4.83 8.87
CA HIS A 123 -2.84 -4.27 10.18
C HIS A 123 -3.64 -5.31 10.95
N THR A 124 -2.96 -6.00 11.84
CA THR A 124 -3.52 -6.78 12.94
C THR A 124 -2.62 -6.58 14.14
#